data_AF-A0AAD5MQ18-F1
#
_entry.id   AF-A0AAD5MQ18-F1
#
_cell.length_a   1.000
_cell.length_b   1.000
_cell.length_c   1.000
_cell.angle_alpha   90.00
_cell.angle_beta   90.00
_cell.angle_gamma   90.00
#
_symmetry.space_group_name_H-M   'P 1'
#
loop_
_entity.id
_entity.type
_entity.pdbx_description
1 polymer ?
#
loop_
_entity_poly.entity_id
_entity_poly.type
_entity_poly.pdbx_seq_one_letter_code
_entity_poly.pdbx_strand_id
1 'polypeptide(L)' 'MLIRWTSIIDGHFVVSAISISIYSYVLYVIITSKSKTVQSAFFHIFIVTGVFDIMGVIANEWARLDVNFCFEKFHVSC' A
#
# COMPACT_ATOMS: atom_id res chain seq x y z
N MET A 1 24.67 4.31 -14.55
CA MET A 1 23.29 4.38 -14.02
C MET A 1 23.03 3.11 -13.20
N LEU A 2 23.58 3.07 -11.98
CA LEU A 2 23.45 1.94 -11.07
C LEU A 2 22.32 2.31 -10.13
N ILE A 3 21.11 1.81 -10.40
CA ILE A 3 19.96 1.96 -9.51
C ILE A 3 20.38 1.42 -8.14
N ARG A 4 20.51 2.30 -7.13
CA ARG A 4 20.75 1.88 -5.75
C ARG A 4 19.45 1.29 -5.20
N TRP A 5 19.26 -0.01 -5.45
CA TRP A 5 18.15 -0.80 -4.91
C TRP A 5 18.01 -0.68 -3.39
N THR A 6 19.11 -0.38 -2.69
CA THR A 6 19.15 -0.16 -1.24
C THR A 6 18.47 1.14 -0.79
N SER A 7 18.26 2.12 -1.67
CA SER A 7 17.49 3.33 -1.35
C SER A 7 15.99 3.14 -1.60
N ILE A 8 15.61 2.13 -2.36
CA ILE A 8 14.21 1.81 -2.70
C ILE A 8 13.60 0.91 -1.62
N ILE A 9 14.37 -0.05 -1.11
CA ILE A 9 13.97 -0.96 -0.02
C ILE A 9 14.30 -0.30 1.31
N ASP A 10 13.46 0.65 1.71
CA ASP A 10 13.52 1.31 3.02
C ASP A 10 12.52 0.68 4.00
N GLY A 11 12.69 0.91 5.30
CA GLY A 11 11.77 0.37 6.32
C GLY A 11 10.31 0.76 6.06
N HIS A 12 10.09 1.93 5.48
CA HIS A 12 8.76 2.41 5.08
C HIS A 12 8.15 1.57 3.93
N PHE A 13 8.94 1.04 2.99
CA PHE A 13 8.48 0.13 1.94
C PHE A 13 8.06 -1.23 2.53
N VAL A 14 8.81 -1.73 3.51
CA VAL A 14 8.50 -3.01 4.16
C VAL A 14 7.18 -2.90 4.94
N VAL A 15 6.99 -1.81 5.68
CA VAL A 15 5.73 -1.56 6.42
C VAL A 15 4.56 -1.41 5.44
N SER A 16 4.71 -0.66 4.35
CA SER A 16 3.63 -0.51 3.36
C SER A 16 3.26 -1.84 2.69
N ALA A 17 4.24 -2.68 2.35
CA ALA A 17 4.00 -4.01 1.80
C ALA A 17 3.27 -4.94 2.78
N ILE A 18 3.65 -4.91 4.07
CA ILE A 18 3.00 -5.69 5.12
C ILE A 18 1.55 -5.22 5.30
N SER A 19 1.32 -3.90 5.38
CA SER A 19 -0.02 -3.33 5.50
C SER A 19 -0.92 -3.79 4.35
N ILE A 20 -0.48 -3.66 3.09
CA ILE A 20 -1.25 -4.11 1.92
C ILE A 20 -1.58 -5.61 2.03
N SER A 21 -0.62 -6.43 2.45
CA SER A 21 -0.80 -7.88 2.59
C SER A 21 -1.86 -8.24 3.64
N ILE A 22 -1.82 -7.60 4.81
CA ILE A 22 -2.79 -7.82 5.89
C ILE A 22 -4.18 -7.36 5.47
N TYR A 23 -4.30 -6.15 4.91
CA TYR A 23 -5.59 -5.63 4.47
C TYR A 23 -6.21 -6.49 3.37
N SER A 24 -5.41 -6.94 2.40
CA SER A 24 -5.87 -7.83 1.33
C SER A 24 -6.36 -9.17 1.87
N TYR A 25 -5.66 -9.74 2.87
CA TYR A 25 -6.07 -10.98 3.53
C TYR A 25 -7.40 -10.83 4.27
N VAL A 26 -7.57 -9.74 5.04
CA VAL A 26 -8.81 -9.47 5.76
C VAL A 26 -9.98 -9.28 4.78
N LEU A 27 -9.76 -8.54 3.69
CA LEU A 27 -10.76 -8.36 2.63
C LEU A 27 -11.19 -9.71 2.03
N TYR A 28 -10.21 -10.56 1.71
CA TYR A 28 -10.45 -11.89 1.16
C TYR A 28 -11.29 -12.77 2.11
N VAL A 29 -10.97 -12.75 3.41
CA VAL A 29 -11.72 -13.49 4.43
C VAL A 29 -13.16 -12.99 4.53
N ILE A 30 -13.37 -11.67 4.53
CA ILE A 30 -14.71 -11.07 4.61
C ILE A 30 -15.55 -11.45 3.38
N ILE A 31 -14.98 -11.35 2.18
CA ILE A 31 -15.66 -11.69 0.91
C ILE A 31 -15.98 -13.19 0.83
N THR A 32 -15.10 -14.04 1.34
CA THR A 32 -15.27 -15.51 1.29
C THR A 32 -16.20 -16.02 2.40
N SER A 33 -16.45 -15.24 3.44
CA SER A 33 -17.29 -15.65 4.57
C SER A 33 -18.77 -15.68 4.20
N LYS A 34 -19.40 -16.85 4.31
CA LYS A 34 -20.85 -17.06 4.11
C LYS A 34 -21.69 -16.82 5.38
N SER A 35 -21.08 -16.31 6.45
CA SER A 35 -21.77 -16.09 7.71
C SER A 35 -22.74 -14.91 7.61
N LYS A 36 -23.98 -15.08 8.07
CA LYS A 36 -25.00 -14.00 8.10
C LYS A 36 -24.54 -12.78 8.92
N THR A 37 -23.66 -12.97 9.89
CA THR A 37 -23.06 -11.88 10.69
C THR A 37 -22.10 -11.04 9.85
N VAL A 38 -21.38 -11.65 8.91
CA VAL A 38 -20.37 -11.00 8.05
C VAL A 38 -21.00 -10.36 6.81
N GLN A 39 -22.24 -10.71 6.45
CA GLN A 39 -23.03 -10.03 5.41
C GLN A 39 -23.74 -8.75 5.89
N SER A 40 -23.56 -8.36 7.15
CA SER A 40 -24.12 -7.12 7.68
C SER A 40 -23.59 -5.89 6.91
N ALA A 41 -24.40 -4.83 6.82
CA ALA A 41 -24.02 -3.55 6.20
C ALA A 41 -22.71 -2.98 6.78
N PHE A 42 -22.39 -3.31 8.05
CA PHE A 42 -21.14 -2.93 8.70
C PHE A 42 -19.89 -3.47 7.99
N PHE A 43 -19.92 -4.73 7.54
CA PHE A 43 -18.79 -5.34 6.85
C PHE A 43 -18.65 -4.86 5.40
N HIS A 44 -19.75 -4.45 4.76
CA HIS A 44 -19.68 -3.81 3.44
C HIS A 44 -18.93 -2.48 3.49
N ILE A 45 -19.15 -1.66 4.53
CA ILE A 45 -18.39 -0.43 4.74
C ILE A 45 -16.90 -0.77 4.90
N PHE A 46 -16.60 -1.83 5.67
CA PHE A 46 -15.24 -2.29 5.91
C PHE A 46 -14.50 -2.73 4.62
N ILE A 47 -15.22 -3.35 3.68
CA ILE A 47 -14.68 -3.70 2.35
C ILE A 47 -14.30 -2.43 1.60
N VAL A 48 -15.21 -1.46 1.53
CA VAL A 48 -14.98 -0.21 0.78
C VAL A 48 -13.82 0.57 1.39
N THR A 49 -13.82 0.75 2.71
CA THR A 49 -12.73 1.45 3.41
C THR A 49 -11.40 0.71 3.26
N GLY A 50 -11.40 -0.63 3.32
CA GLY A 50 -10.19 -1.43 3.13
C GLY A 50 -9.59 -1.30 1.72
N VAL A 51 -10.43 -1.17 0.68
CA VAL A 51 -9.96 -0.89 -0.68
C VAL A 51 -9.34 0.51 -0.77
N PHE A 52 -9.98 1.52 -0.16
CA PHE A 52 -9.43 2.87 -0.13
C PHE A 52 -8.11 2.96 0.64
N ASP A 53 -7.97 2.23 1.75
CA ASP A 53 -6.72 2.16 2.51
C ASP A 53 -5.57 1.60 1.65
N ILE A 54 -5.80 0.50 0.93
CA ILE A 54 -4.80 -0.09 0.01
C ILE A 54 -4.41 0.91 -1.08
N MET A 55 -5.39 1.56 -1.70
CA MET A 55 -5.15 2.59 -2.73
C MET A 55 -4.35 3.77 -2.16
N GLY A 56 -4.65 4.19 -0.93
CA GLY A 56 -3.93 5.25 -0.23
C GLY A 56 -2.47 4.89 0.03
N VAL A 57 -2.19 3.66 0.49
CA VAL A 57 -0.82 3.18 0.71
C VAL A 57 -0.03 3.13 -0.60
N ILE A 58 -0.65 2.65 -1.68
CA ILE A 58 -0.02 2.62 -3.01
C ILE A 58 0.27 4.05 -3.50
N ALA A 59 -0.69 4.96 -3.39
CA ALA A 59 -0.51 6.35 -3.82
C ALA A 59 0.61 7.05 -3.03
N ASN A 60 0.70 6.81 -1.72
CA ASN A 60 1.76 7.36 -0.87
C ASN A 60 3.14 6.81 -1.26
N GLU A 61 3.22 5.52 -1.58
CA GLU A 61 4.45 4.87 -2.03
C GLU A 61 4.92 5.44 -3.39
N TRP A 62 3.98 5.65 -4.32
CA TRP A 62 4.25 6.30 -5.60
C TRP A 62 4.74 7.74 -5.43
N ALA A 63 4.08 8.54 -4.60
CA ALA A 63 4.51 9.90 -4.31
C ALA A 63 5.92 9.94 -3.71
N ARG A 64 6.25 8.99 -2.83
CA ARG A 64 7.61 8.88 -2.25
C ARG A 64 8.65 8.55 -3.32
N LEU A 65 8.34 7.62 -4.22
CA LEU A 65 9.23 7.29 -5.34
C LEU A 65 9.44 8.51 -6.23
N ASP A 66 8.39 9.25 -6.59
CA ASP A 66 8.50 10.47 -7.39
C ASP A 66 9.38 11.54 -6.73
N VAL A 67 9.22 11.77 -5.42
CA VAL A 67 10.07 12.71 -4.67
C VAL A 67 11.54 12.26 -4.69
N ASN A 68 11.80 10.97 -4.43
CA ASN A 68 13.16 10.43 -4.39
C ASN A 68 13.82 10.45 -5.78
N PHE A 69 13.12 10.06 -6.84
CA PHE A 69 13.64 10.10 -8.21
C PHE A 69 13.83 11.53 -8.74
N CYS A 70 12.96 12.47 -8.34
CA CYS A 70 13.09 13.87 -8.70
C CYS A 70 14.31 14.51 -8.02
N PHE A 71 14.55 14.21 -6.74
CA PHE A 71 15.75 14.66 -6.02
C PHE A 71 17.05 14.04 -6.55
N GLU A 72 17.03 12.75 -6.91
CA GLU A 72 18.21 12.07 -7.44
C GLU A 72 18.62 12.65 -8.81
N LYS A 73 17.67 13.10 -9.64
CA LYS A 73 17.99 13.83 -10.88
C LYS A 73 18.66 15.18 -10.66
N PHE A 74 18.34 15.90 -9.57
CA PHE A 74 18.96 17.20 -9.28
C PHE A 74 20.37 17.09 -8.67
N HIS A 75 20.72 15.95 -8.05
CA HIS A 75 22.01 15.78 -7.38
C HIS A 75 23.14 15.24 -8.30
N VAL A 76 22.85 14.93 -9.56
CA VAL A 76 23.82 14.37 -10.54
C VAL A 76 24.34 15.43 -11.53
N SER A 77 24.06 16.72 -11.31
CA SER A 77 24.53 17.84 -12.15
C SER A 77 25.38 18.89 -11.42
N CYS A 78 25.99 18.53 -10.28
CA CYS A 78 27.08 19.31 -9.68
C CYS A 78 28.40 18.54 -9.77
#